data_AF-A0A2V3DPA5-F1
#
_entry.id   AF-A0A2V3DPA5-F1
#
_cell.length_a   1.000
_cell.length_b   1.000
_cell.length_c   1.000
_cell.angle_alpha   90.00
_cell.angle_beta   90.00
_cell.angle_gamma   90.00
#
_symmetry.space_group_name_H-M   'P 1'
#
loop_
_entity.id
_entity.type
_entity.pdbx_description
1 polymer ?
#
loop_
_entity_poly.entity_id
_entity_poly.type
_entity_poly.pdbx_seq_one_letter_code
_entity_poly.pdbx_strand_id
1 'polypeptide(L)'
;MVALVIIALTAAAFGAIAWAVDKHRAMFGAVLPAGAAVAASLLVWILTMAVGLNNDSATAWMPWILSMLVGGAAAWATAGFVGRARHQHQVERNTAILQMH
;
A
#
# COMPACT_ATOMS: atom_id res chain seq x y z
N MET A 1 -16.97 8.05 12.13
CA MET A 1 -16.41 6.73 12.49
C MET A 1 -16.59 5.69 11.39
N VAL A 2 -17.81 5.43 10.91
CA VAL A 2 -18.07 4.50 9.78
C VAL A 2 -17.20 4.80 8.54
N ALA A 3 -17.05 6.08 8.20
CA ALA A 3 -16.21 6.54 7.08
C ALA A 3 -14.77 6.02 7.11
N LEU A 4 -14.11 6.16 8.27
CA LEU A 4 -12.73 5.74 8.48
C LEU A 4 -12.56 4.22 8.32
N VAL A 5 -13.53 3.47 8.86
CA VAL A 5 -13.53 2.00 8.75
C VAL A 5 -13.65 1.58 7.29
N ILE A 6 -14.53 2.22 6.52
CA ILE A 6 -14.67 1.93 5.09
C ILE A 6 -13.36 2.22 4.36
N ILE A 7 -12.76 3.40 4.58
CA ILE A 7 -11.47 3.76 3.96
C ILE A 7 -10.39 2.72 4.28
N ALA A 8 -10.27 2.32 5.54
CA ALA A 8 -9.29 1.32 5.96
C ALA A 8 -9.53 -0.05 5.32
N LEU A 9 -10.78 -0.52 5.29
CA LEU A 9 -11.14 -1.80 4.65
C LEU A 9 -10.91 -1.77 3.14
N THR A 10 -11.26 -0.67 2.47
CA THR A 10 -11.04 -0.50 1.03
C THR A 10 -9.54 -0.47 0.72
N ALA A 11 -8.73 0.25 1.51
CA ALA A 11 -7.28 0.27 1.36
C ALA A 11 -6.65 -1.11 1.60
N ALA A 12 -7.11 -1.82 2.62
CA ALA A 12 -6.68 -3.19 2.89
C ALA A 12 -7.04 -4.14 1.73
N ALA A 13 -8.24 -4.00 1.16
CA ALA A 13 -8.65 -4.78 0.00
C ALA A 13 -7.76 -4.49 -1.22
N PHE A 14 -7.42 -3.23 -1.50
CA PHE A 14 -6.47 -2.88 -2.55
C PHE A 14 -5.08 -3.48 -2.30
N GLY A 15 -4.59 -3.44 -1.06
CA GLY A 15 -3.33 -4.07 -0.67
C GLY A 15 -3.35 -5.59 -0.87
N ALA A 16 -4.43 -6.26 -0.51
CA ALA A 16 -4.61 -7.69 -0.72
C ALA A 16 -4.67 -8.05 -2.22
N ILE A 17 -5.37 -7.25 -3.04
CA ILE A 17 -5.43 -7.43 -4.50
C ILE A 17 -4.05 -7.23 -5.12
N ALA A 18 -3.34 -6.17 -4.75
CA ALA A 18 -1.99 -5.89 -5.24
C ALA A 18 -1.02 -7.04 -4.92
N TRP A 19 -1.12 -7.64 -3.72
CA TRP A 19 -0.37 -8.84 -3.36
C TRP A 19 -0.78 -10.06 -4.20
N ALA A 20 -2.09 -10.31 -4.36
CA ALA A 20 -2.59 -11.48 -5.08
C ALA A 20 -2.17 -11.50 -6.56
N VAL A 21 -2.10 -10.32 -7.18
CA VAL A 21 -1.71 -10.15 -8.59
C VAL A 21 -0.18 -10.24 -8.79
N ASP A 22 0.63 -10.02 -7.76
CA ASP A 22 2.09 -10.08 -7.89
C ASP A 22 2.59 -11.52 -8.12
N LYS A 23 3.47 -11.67 -9.12
CA LYS A 23 4.15 -12.94 -9.45
C LYS A 23 5.16 -13.34 -8.37
N HIS A 24 5.71 -12.38 -7.63
CA HIS A 24 6.70 -12.60 -6.57
C HIS A 24 6.07 -12.63 -5.18
N ARG A 25 4.75 -12.79 -5.07
CA ARG A 25 3.99 -12.80 -3.80
C ARG A 25 4.50 -13.79 -2.77
N ALA A 26 5.18 -14.87 -3.18
CA ALA A 26 5.80 -15.85 -2.27
C ALA A 26 7.05 -15.31 -1.55
N MET A 27 7.67 -14.23 -2.06
CA MET A 27 8.89 -13.64 -1.49
C MET A 27 8.61 -12.57 -0.43
N PHE A 28 7.38 -12.07 -0.30
CA PHE A 28 6.99 -11.08 0.72
C PHE A 28 5.60 -11.36 1.29
N GLY A 29 5.44 -11.15 2.60
CA GLY A 29 4.20 -11.47 3.31
C GLY A 29 3.01 -10.63 2.82
N ALA A 30 1.83 -11.25 2.75
CA ALA A 30 0.58 -10.62 2.30
C ALA A 30 0.17 -9.38 3.11
N VAL A 31 0.67 -9.28 4.35
CA VAL A 31 0.37 -8.17 5.27
C VAL A 31 1.11 -6.88 4.87
N LEU A 32 2.23 -6.96 4.15
CA LEU A 32 3.07 -5.80 3.86
C LEU A 32 2.38 -4.76 2.96
N PRO A 33 1.80 -5.14 1.80
CA PRO A 33 1.11 -4.19 0.93
C PRO A 33 -0.20 -3.68 1.55
N ALA A 34 -0.94 -4.55 2.26
CA ALA A 34 -2.15 -4.17 2.97
C ALA A 34 -1.87 -3.18 4.10
N GLY A 35 -0.84 -3.43 4.92
CA GLY A 35 -0.43 -2.55 6.00
C GLY A 35 0.04 -1.19 5.47
N ALA A 36 0.85 -1.17 4.42
CA ALA A 36 1.31 0.07 3.78
C ALA A 36 0.16 0.89 3.21
N ALA A 37 -0.80 0.24 2.53
CA ALA A 37 -1.98 0.89 1.97
C ALA A 37 -2.85 1.52 3.05
N VAL A 38 -3.12 0.80 4.13
CA VAL A 38 -3.92 1.28 5.26
C VAL A 38 -3.21 2.44 5.96
N ALA A 39 -1.91 2.30 6.27
CA ALA A 39 -1.15 3.37 6.92
C ALA A 39 -1.11 4.64 6.08
N ALA A 40 -0.85 4.54 4.78
CA ALA A 40 -0.86 5.69 3.88
C ALA A 40 -2.24 6.35 3.78
N SER A 41 -3.31 5.55 3.70
CA SER A 41 -4.69 6.06 3.65
C SER A 41 -5.06 6.83 4.91
N LEU A 42 -4.69 6.28 6.07
CA LEU A 42 -4.96 6.90 7.38
C LEU A 42 -4.15 8.19 7.56
N LEU A 43 -2.88 8.22 7.14
CA LEU A 43 -2.06 9.43 7.16
C LEU A 43 -2.69 10.55 6.34
N VAL A 44 -3.13 10.25 5.12
CA VAL A 44 -3.81 11.23 4.25
C VAL A 44 -5.13 11.69 4.85
N TRP A 45 -5.87 10.78 5.49
CA TRP A 45 -7.12 11.14 6.16
C TRP A 45 -6.86 12.10 7.32
N ILE A 46 -5.84 11.83 8.14
CA ILE A 46 -5.45 12.71 9.26
C ILE A 46 -5.03 14.08 8.74
N LEU A 47 -4.21 14.15 7.69
CA LEU A 47 -3.75 15.41 7.10
C LEU A 47 -4.92 16.23 6.53
N THR A 48 -5.82 15.58 5.80
CA THR A 48 -6.98 16.27 5.19
C THR A 48 -7.96 16.78 6.24
N MET A 49 -8.14 16.06 7.35
CA MET A 49 -8.92 16.55 8.49
C MET A 49 -8.21 17.67 9.25
N ALA A 50 -6.88 17.59 9.42
CA ALA A 50 -6.10 18.63 10.07
C ALA A 50 -6.14 19.97 9.31
N VAL A 51 -6.19 19.92 7.98
CA VAL A 51 -6.34 21.11 7.12
C VAL A 51 -7.79 21.64 7.10
N GLY A 52 -8.74 20.91 7.67
CA GLY A 52 -10.14 21.34 7.73
C GLY A 52 -10.89 21.18 6.40
N LEU A 53 -10.42 20.30 5.49
CA LEU A 53 -11.09 20.02 4.21
C LEU A 53 -12.47 19.38 4.35
N ASN A 54 -12.90 19.06 5.57
CA ASN A 54 -14.24 18.57 5.87
C ASN A 54 -15.21 19.67 6.34
N ASN A 55 -14.73 20.91 6.51
CA ASN A 55 -15.56 21.99 7.07
C ASN A 55 -16.51 22.59 6.04
N ASP A 56 -16.20 22.44 4.75
CA ASP A 56 -17.00 22.99 3.66
C ASP A 56 -17.57 21.87 2.78
N SER A 57 -18.81 22.03 2.36
CA SER A 57 -19.53 21.01 1.56
C SER A 57 -18.83 20.74 0.21
N ALA A 58 -18.15 21.75 -0.33
CA ALA A 58 -17.41 21.66 -1.58
C ALA A 58 -16.13 20.80 -1.47
N THR A 59 -15.55 20.65 -0.27
CA THR A 59 -14.28 19.96 -0.04
C THR A 59 -14.43 18.66 0.75
N ALA A 60 -15.58 18.43 1.39
CA ALA A 60 -15.83 17.28 2.26
C ALA A 60 -15.66 15.88 1.59
N TRP A 61 -15.70 15.81 0.27
CA TRP A 61 -15.44 14.56 -0.49
C TRP A 61 -13.94 14.24 -0.61
N MET A 62 -13.06 15.24 -0.50
CA MET A 62 -11.62 15.10 -0.74
C MET A 62 -10.93 14.15 0.25
N PRO A 63 -11.20 14.20 1.58
CA PRO A 63 -10.60 13.26 2.54
C PRO A 63 -10.89 11.79 2.20
N TRP A 64 -12.03 11.50 1.60
CA TRP A 64 -12.40 10.14 1.21
C TRP A 64 -11.64 9.67 -0.04
N ILE A 65 -11.74 10.45 -1.11
CA ILE A 65 -11.17 10.06 -2.41
C ILE A 65 -9.64 10.08 -2.35
N LEU A 66 -9.04 11.10 -1.73
CA LEU A 66 -7.58 11.19 -1.60
C LEU A 66 -7.02 10.04 -0.80
N SER A 67 -7.63 9.70 0.34
CA SER A 67 -7.16 8.57 1.15
C SER A 67 -7.23 7.25 0.39
N MET A 68 -8.33 6.99 -0.34
CA MET A 68 -8.46 5.77 -1.14
C MET A 68 -7.45 5.72 -2.30
N LEU A 69 -7.25 6.83 -3.01
CA LEU A 69 -6.29 6.92 -4.11
C LEU A 69 -4.86 6.70 -3.64
N VAL A 70 -4.46 7.37 -2.55
CA VAL A 70 -3.11 7.24 -2.00
C VAL A 70 -2.90 5.85 -1.41
N GLY A 71 -3.89 5.28 -0.75
CA GLY A 71 -3.87 3.89 -0.27
C GLY A 71 -3.65 2.88 -1.39
N GLY A 72 -4.41 3.01 -2.48
CA GLY A 72 -4.27 2.17 -3.66
C GLY A 72 -2.90 2.34 -4.32
N ALA A 73 -2.42 3.57 -4.51
CA ALA A 73 -1.10 3.83 -5.06
C ALA A 73 0.01 3.24 -4.19
N ALA A 74 -0.08 3.38 -2.86
CA ALA A 74 0.86 2.81 -1.91
C ALA A 74 0.85 1.27 -1.96
N ALA A 75 -0.32 0.62 -2.04
CA ALA A 75 -0.44 -0.83 -2.21
C ALA A 75 0.37 -1.31 -3.42
N TRP A 76 0.13 -0.69 -4.58
CA TRP A 76 0.78 -1.06 -5.85
C TRP A 76 2.27 -0.76 -5.85
N ALA A 77 2.68 0.38 -5.31
CA ALA A 77 4.08 0.74 -5.16
C ALA A 77 4.81 -0.28 -4.25
N THR A 78 4.19 -0.67 -3.14
CA THR A 78 4.77 -1.62 -2.19
C THR A 78 4.90 -3.01 -2.80
N ALA A 79 3.86 -3.52 -3.46
CA ALA A 79 3.90 -4.82 -4.14
C ALA A 79 4.99 -4.82 -5.24
N GLY A 80 4.91 -3.85 -6.17
CA GLY A 80 5.82 -3.79 -7.31
C GLY A 80 7.28 -3.51 -6.95
N PHE A 81 7.56 -2.71 -5.91
CA PHE A 81 8.94 -2.40 -5.50
C PHE A 81 9.55 -3.53 -4.66
N VAL A 82 8.82 -4.04 -3.67
CA VAL A 82 9.34 -5.07 -2.74
C VAL A 82 9.53 -6.42 -3.45
N GLY A 83 8.60 -6.80 -4.33
CA GLY A 83 8.72 -8.04 -5.12
C GLY A 83 9.97 -8.05 -6.00
N ARG A 84 10.24 -6.94 -6.70
CA ARG A 84 11.42 -6.79 -7.56
C ARG A 84 12.74 -6.76 -6.77
N ALA A 85 12.80 -5.97 -5.70
CA ALA A 85 14.01 -5.85 -4.89
C ALA A 85 14.40 -7.18 -4.23
N ARG A 86 13.43 -7.93 -3.69
CA ARG A 86 13.70 -9.24 -3.09
C ARG A 86 14.11 -10.30 -4.10
N HIS A 87 13.55 -10.27 -5.31
CA HIS A 87 13.96 -11.18 -6.38
C HIS A 87 15.41 -10.93 -6.80
N GLN A 88 15.82 -9.67 -6.97
CA GLN A 88 17.20 -9.31 -7.29
C GLN A 88 18.19 -9.77 -6.23
N HIS A 89 17.89 -9.52 -4.95
CA HIS A 89 18.73 -10.01 -3.85
C HIS A 89 18.83 -11.54 -3.80
N GLN A 90 17.76 -12.28 -4.14
CA GLN A 90 17.86 -13.74 -4.23
C GLN A 90 18.75 -14.21 -5.38
N VAL A 91 18.66 -13.57 -6.55
CA VAL A 91 19.50 -13.92 -7.71
C VAL A 91 20.97 -13.59 -7.44
N GLU A 92 21.27 -12.45 -6.84
CA GLU A 92 22.62 -12.08 -6.41
C GLU A 92 23.20 -13.12 -5.45
N ARG A 93 22.42 -13.51 -4.44
CA ARG A 93 22.86 -14.48 -3.45
C ARG A 93 23.10 -15.87 -4.06
N ASN A 94 22.25 -16.31 -4.98
CA ASN A 94 22.44 -17.58 -5.69
C ASN A 94 23.68 -17.54 -6.60
N THR A 95 23.89 -16.44 -7.32
CA THR A 95 25.07 -16.26 -8.17
C THR A 95 26.35 -16.28 -7.34
N ALA A 96 26.36 -15.62 -6.18
CA ALA A 96 27.50 -15.64 -5.27
C ALA A 96 27.82 -17.06 -4.77
N ILE A 97 26.81 -17.86 -4.43
CA ILE A 97 27.00 -19.26 -4.02
C ILE A 97 27.57 -20.11 -5.18
N LEU A 98 27.06 -19.91 -6.40
CA LEU A 98 27.53 -20.63 -7.58
C LEU A 98 28.95 -20.25 -8.01
N GLN A 99 29.41 -19.04 -7.69
CA GLN A 99 30.78 -18.59 -7.97
C GLN A 99 31.81 -19.05 -6.92
N MET A 100 31.35 -19.54 -5.76
CA MET A 100 32.23 -20.06 -4.70
C MET A 100 32.53 -21.57 -4.86
N HIS A 101 31.84 -22.25 -5.76
CA HIS A 101 32.02 -23.67 -6.10
C HIS A 101 32.68 -23.83 -7.47
#